data_AF-A0A353VR33-F1
#
_entry.id   AF-A0A353VR33-F1
#
_cell.length_a   1.000
_cell.length_b   1.000
_cell.length_c   1.000
_cell.angle_alpha   90.00
_cell.angle_beta   90.00
_cell.angle_gamma   90.00
#
_symmetry.space_group_name_H-M   'P 1'
#
loop_
_entity.id
_entity.type
_entity.pdbx_description
1 polymer ?
#
loop_
_entity_poly.entity_id
_entity_poly.type
_entity_poly.pdbx_seq_one_letter_code
_entity_poly.pdbx_strand_id
1 'polypeptide(L)'
;RRSPVPIPGSEFEIPTETVIMALGTAPNPLIVNTTKGLQATRRGGLEADAEGRTTREGIFAGGDAVTGAATVILAMGAGRKAAAAIDEYLS
;
A
#
# COMPACT_ATOMS: atom_id res chain seq x y z
N ARG A 1 -6.26 -11.94 -11.89
CA ARG A 1 -6.28 -13.05 -10.90
C ARG A 1 -7.67 -13.67 -10.91
N ARG A 2 -7.82 -14.96 -10.59
CA ARG A 2 -9.14 -15.59 -10.47
C ARG A 2 -9.92 -14.98 -9.30
N SER A 3 -11.23 -14.80 -9.48
CA SER A 3 -12.16 -14.33 -8.44
C SER A 3 -12.89 -15.56 -7.87
N PRO A 4 -12.79 -15.83 -6.55
CA PRO A 4 -13.56 -16.89 -5.92
C PRO A 4 -15.07 -16.60 -6.01
N VAL A 5 -15.87 -17.66 -6.21
CA VAL A 5 -17.34 -17.59 -6.20
C VAL A 5 -17.83 -18.48 -5.05
N PRO A 6 -18.66 -17.96 -4.12
CA PRO A 6 -19.24 -18.76 -3.04
C PRO A 6 -20.06 -19.94 -3.60
N ILE A 7 -20.03 -21.08 -2.90
CA ILE A 7 -20.83 -22.26 -3.24
C ILE A 7 -22.04 -22.29 -2.29
N PRO A 8 -23.27 -22.04 -2.77
CA PRO A 8 -24.45 -22.07 -1.91
C PRO A 8 -24.66 -23.44 -1.26
N GLY A 9 -25.01 -23.47 0.02
CA GLY A 9 -25.27 -24.72 0.76
C GLY A 9 -24.01 -25.43 1.28
N SER A 10 -22.83 -24.80 1.16
CA SER A 10 -21.56 -25.32 1.68
C SER A 10 -21.13 -24.70 3.02
N GLU A 11 -22.01 -23.92 3.63
CA GLU A 11 -21.76 -23.23 4.89
C GLU A 11 -21.63 -24.23 6.06
N PHE A 12 -20.72 -23.94 6.99
CA PHE A 12 -20.47 -24.77 8.15
C PHE A 12 -20.03 -23.91 9.34
N GLU A 13 -20.18 -24.45 10.55
CA GLU A 13 -19.75 -23.81 11.79
C GLU A 13 -18.48 -24.49 12.32
N ILE A 14 -17.59 -23.68 12.88
CA ILE A 14 -16.38 -24.16 13.55
C ILE A 14 -16.45 -23.70 15.01
N PRO A 15 -16.64 -24.63 15.98
CA PRO A 15 -16.57 -24.29 17.40
C PRO A 15 -15.17 -23.74 17.74
N THR A 16 -15.11 -22.49 18.20
CA THR A 16 -13.86 -21.81 18.55
C THR A 16 -14.05 -20.89 19.75
N GLU A 17 -13.01 -20.77 20.57
CA GLU A 17 -13.00 -19.85 21.72
C GLU A 17 -12.31 -18.53 21.40
N THR A 18 -11.49 -18.50 20.34
CA THR A 18 -10.71 -17.31 19.95
C THR A 18 -10.54 -17.27 18.43
N VAL A 19 -10.66 -16.07 17.87
CA VAL A 19 -10.47 -15.79 16.45
C VAL A 19 -9.39 -14.72 16.27
N ILE A 20 -8.39 -15.00 15.42
CA ILE A 20 -7.34 -14.06 15.05
C ILE A 20 -7.48 -13.72 13.57
N MET A 21 -7.80 -12.47 13.27
CA MET A 21 -8.00 -12.00 11.89
C MET A 21 -6.67 -11.69 11.21
N ALA A 22 -6.17 -12.60 10.37
CA ALA A 22 -4.92 -12.46 9.62
C ALA A 22 -5.17 -12.15 8.12
N LEU A 23 -6.13 -11.28 7.81
CA LEU A 23 -6.52 -10.93 6.44
C LEU A 23 -5.51 -10.00 5.73
N GLY A 24 -4.54 -9.47 6.47
CA GLY A 24 -3.56 -8.49 6.01
C GLY A 24 -3.88 -7.08 6.48
N THR A 25 -3.18 -6.10 5.92
CA THR A 25 -3.28 -4.67 6.26
C THR A 25 -3.72 -3.85 5.06
N ALA A 26 -4.31 -2.69 5.32
CA ALA A 26 -4.71 -1.73 4.30
C ALA A 26 -4.02 -0.37 4.54
N PRO A 27 -3.68 0.38 3.48
CA PRO A 27 -3.16 1.73 3.60
C PRO A 27 -4.11 2.67 4.37
N ASN A 28 -3.56 3.58 5.16
CA ASN A 28 -4.36 4.53 5.93
C ASN A 28 -4.92 5.64 5.01
N PRO A 29 -6.26 5.74 4.84
CA PRO A 29 -6.86 6.71 3.93
C PRO A 29 -6.71 8.15 4.39
N LEU A 30 -6.43 8.39 5.67
CA LEU A 30 -6.31 9.74 6.23
C LEU A 30 -5.21 10.53 5.53
N ILE A 31 -4.06 9.91 5.23
CA ILE A 31 -2.92 10.61 4.62
C ILE A 31 -3.34 11.27 3.31
N VAL A 32 -4.06 10.56 2.45
CA VAL A 32 -4.52 11.09 1.16
C VAL A 32 -5.66 12.08 1.36
N ASN A 33 -6.62 11.77 2.23
CA ASN A 33 -7.79 12.62 2.47
C ASN A 33 -7.45 13.98 3.09
N THR A 34 -6.40 14.06 3.91
CA THR A 34 -6.01 15.31 4.58
C THR A 34 -4.91 16.07 3.85
N THR A 35 -4.34 15.50 2.78
CA THR A 35 -3.17 16.05 2.09
C THR A 35 -3.54 16.45 0.67
N LYS A 36 -3.88 17.73 0.47
CA LYS A 36 -4.25 18.27 -0.85
C LYS A 36 -3.16 17.97 -1.88
N GLY A 37 -3.57 17.44 -3.05
CA GLY A 37 -2.68 17.12 -4.17
C GLY A 37 -2.03 15.74 -4.12
N LEU A 38 -2.20 15.00 -3.02
CA LEU A 38 -1.75 13.62 -2.90
C LEU A 38 -2.88 12.68 -3.34
N GLN A 39 -2.60 11.71 -4.21
CA GLN A 39 -3.57 10.75 -4.74
C GLN A 39 -3.27 9.33 -4.27
N ALA A 40 -4.33 8.54 -4.17
CA ALA A 40 -4.24 7.10 -3.93
C ALA A 40 -4.49 6.33 -5.22
N THR A 41 -3.77 5.23 -5.38
CA THR A 41 -4.13 4.16 -6.32
C THR A 41 -5.51 3.59 -5.97
N ARG A 42 -6.11 2.84 -6.90
CA ARG A 42 -7.38 2.12 -6.67
C ARG A 42 -7.37 1.20 -5.43
N ARG A 43 -6.19 0.76 -4.96
CA ARG A 43 -6.03 -0.10 -3.78
C ARG A 43 -5.73 0.67 -2.49
N GLY A 44 -5.76 2.00 -2.51
CA GLY A 44 -5.56 2.86 -1.34
C GLY A 44 -4.10 3.23 -1.06
N GLY A 45 -3.12 2.58 -1.72
CA GLY A 45 -1.71 2.97 -1.61
C GLY A 45 -1.44 4.29 -2.31
N LEU A 46 -0.38 5.01 -1.92
CA LEU A 46 0.04 6.26 -2.54
C LEU A 46 0.44 6.03 -4.00
N GLU A 47 -0.06 6.89 -4.88
CA GLU A 47 0.39 6.90 -6.27
C GLU A 47 1.77 7.55 -6.36
N ALA A 48 2.74 6.80 -6.90
CA ALA A 48 4.12 7.22 -7.06
C ALA A 48 4.73 6.64 -8.34
N ASP A 49 5.68 7.37 -8.94
CA ASP A 49 6.45 6.91 -10.10
C ASP A 49 7.54 5.88 -9.72
N ALA A 50 8.38 5.51 -10.69
CA ALA A 50 9.41 4.48 -10.50
C ALA A 50 10.54 4.93 -9.56
N GLU A 51 10.72 6.23 -9.39
CA GLU A 51 11.70 6.89 -8.53
C GLU A 51 11.13 7.22 -7.14
N GLY A 52 9.81 7.13 -6.97
CA GLY A 52 9.10 7.36 -5.72
C GLY A 52 8.48 8.76 -5.59
N ARG A 53 8.43 9.56 -6.65
CA ARG A 53 7.75 10.87 -6.64
C ARG A 53 6.25 10.66 -6.65
N THR A 54 5.55 11.30 -5.73
CA THR A 54 4.08 11.19 -5.68
C THR A 54 3.41 12.22 -6.59
N THR A 55 2.09 12.18 -6.66
CA THR A 55 1.29 13.20 -7.36
C THR A 55 1.39 14.60 -6.75
N ARG A 56 1.95 14.73 -5.53
CA ARG A 56 2.22 16.02 -4.91
C ARG A 56 3.70 16.33 -4.94
N GLU A 57 4.05 17.46 -5.52
CA GLU A 57 5.42 17.96 -5.54
C GLU A 57 6.00 18.05 -4.11
N GLY A 58 7.27 17.66 -3.96
CA GLY A 58 7.95 17.61 -2.67
C GLY A 58 7.51 16.48 -1.73
N ILE A 59 6.56 15.62 -2.12
CA ILE A 59 6.28 14.35 -1.42
C ILE A 59 6.81 13.17 -2.23
N PHE A 60 7.48 12.27 -1.52
CA PHE A 60 7.97 11.00 -2.02
C PHE A 60 7.41 9.83 -1.20
N ALA A 61 7.29 8.66 -1.82
CA ALA A 61 6.79 7.45 -1.18
C ALA A 61 7.52 6.20 -1.67
N GLY A 62 7.57 5.17 -0.82
CA GLY A 62 8.17 3.88 -1.14
C GLY A 62 7.66 2.76 -0.25
N GLY A 63 7.99 1.53 -0.63
CA GLY A 63 7.60 0.31 0.08
C GLY A 63 6.10 0.05 0.07
N ASP A 64 5.61 -0.58 1.14
CA ASP A 64 4.22 -1.05 1.26
C ASP A 64 3.18 0.07 1.10
N ALA A 65 3.56 1.32 1.38
CA ALA A 65 2.70 2.48 1.16
C ALA A 65 2.34 2.67 -0.32
N VAL A 66 3.18 2.20 -1.26
CA VAL A 66 2.97 2.30 -2.71
C VAL A 66 2.49 0.98 -3.30
N THR A 67 3.18 -0.12 -2.98
CA THR A 67 2.93 -1.43 -3.62
C THR A 67 1.86 -2.26 -2.91
N GLY A 68 1.47 -1.89 -1.70
CA GLY A 68 0.83 -2.81 -0.75
C GLY A 68 1.83 -3.83 -0.19
N ALA A 69 1.36 -4.70 0.71
CA ALA A 69 2.19 -5.67 1.43
C ALA A 69 3.19 -6.40 0.52
N ALA A 70 4.47 -6.09 0.72
CA ALA A 70 5.59 -6.64 -0.04
C ALA A 70 6.67 -7.21 0.90
N THR A 71 7.84 -7.52 0.34
CA THR A 71 8.98 -7.99 1.12
C THR A 71 9.87 -6.83 1.55
N VAL A 72 10.61 -7.03 2.65
CA VAL A 72 11.53 -6.03 3.20
C VAL A 72 12.54 -5.54 2.15
N ILE A 73 13.04 -6.43 1.29
CA ILE A 73 14.04 -6.06 0.26
C ILE A 73 13.46 -5.10 -0.80
N LEU A 74 12.19 -5.27 -1.17
CA LEU A 74 11.51 -4.38 -2.11
C LEU A 74 11.26 -3.01 -1.48
N ALA A 75 10.86 -2.99 -0.20
CA ALA A 75 10.70 -1.74 0.55
C ALA A 75 12.02 -0.98 0.67
N MET A 76 13.12 -1.67 0.98
CA MET A 76 14.46 -1.08 1.03
C MET A 76 14.90 -0.53 -0.33
N GLY A 77 14.64 -1.26 -1.42
CA GLY A 77 14.93 -0.80 -2.77
C GLY A 77 14.16 0.46 -3.15
N ALA A 78 12.86 0.50 -2.84
CA ALA A 78 12.03 1.69 -3.06
C ALA A 78 12.52 2.89 -2.23
N GLY A 79 12.90 2.67 -0.96
CA GLY A 79 13.45 3.72 -0.10
C GLY A 79 14.74 4.32 -0.66
N ARG A 80 15.65 3.50 -1.21
CA ARG A 80 16.89 4.00 -1.84
C ARG A 80 16.62 4.87 -3.06
N LYS A 81 15.64 4.49 -3.89
CA LYS A 81 15.25 5.29 -5.06
C LYS A 81 14.63 6.62 -4.66
N ALA A 82 13.69 6.59 -3.71
CA ALA A 82 13.05 7.79 -3.19
C ALA A 82 14.09 8.75 -2.57
N ALA A 83 15.07 8.21 -1.83
CA ALA A 83 16.15 9.02 -1.27
C ALA A 83 16.99 9.73 -2.35
N ALA A 84 17.35 9.03 -3.44
CA ALA A 84 18.08 9.64 -4.55
C ALA A 84 17.24 10.73 -5.26
N ALA A 85 15.94 10.52 -5.40
CA ALA A 85 15.04 11.49 -6.01
C ALA A 85 14.81 12.72 -5.11
N ILE A 86 14.82 12.54 -3.78
CA ILE A 86 14.78 13.65 -2.80
C ILE A 86 16.06 14.48 -2.90
N ASP A 87 17.23 13.83 -2.99
CA ASP A 87 18.53 14.50 -3.12
C ASP A 87 18.60 15.36 -4.40
N GLU A 88 18.15 14.81 -5.52
CA GLU A 88 18.01 15.53 -6.79
C GLU A 88 17.04 16.72 -6.70
N TYR A 89 15.96 16.60 -5.94
CA TYR A 89 14.97 17.67 -5.76
C TYR A 89 15.47 18.83 -4.88
N LEU A 90 16.35 18.56 -3.93
CA LEU A 90 16.86 19.54 -2.96
C LEU A 90 18.15 20.24 -3.40
N SER A 91 18.85 19.67 -4.38
CA SER A 91 20.12 20.19 -4.92
C SER A 91 19.88 21.33 -5.92
#